data_AF-A0A961XIW9-F1
#
_entry.id   AF-A0A961XIW9-F1
#
_cell.length_a   1.000
_cell.length_b   1.000
_cell.length_c   1.000
_cell.angle_alpha   90.00
_cell.angle_beta   90.00
_cell.angle_gamma   90.00
#
_symmetry.space_group_name_H-M   'P 1'
#
loop_
_entity.id
_entity.type
_entity.pdbx_description
1 polymer ?
#
loop_
_entity_poly.entity_id
_entity_poly.type
_entity_poly.pdbx_seq_one_letter_code
_entity_poly.pdbx_strand_id
1 'polypeptide(L)' 'ITASLKELGIEDYTRQSTTVTAQLADSEDLDILRLSPGAVVLVTEAVDADMAGWPIQFLRTRFSADRVELRIGQGA' A
#
# COMPACT_ATOMS: atom_id res chain seq x y z
N ILE A 1 -7.55 -7.69 -10.81
CA ILE A 1 -7.21 -9.05 -10.34
C ILE A 1 -5.98 -9.64 -11.07
N THR A 2 -5.02 -10.23 -10.36
CA THR A 2 -3.82 -10.85 -10.97
C THR A 2 -4.10 -12.30 -11.40
N ALA A 3 -3.27 -12.87 -12.28
CA ALA A 3 -3.40 -14.27 -12.73
C ALA A 3 -3.30 -15.25 -11.54
N SER A 4 -2.32 -15.04 -10.64
CA SER A 4 -2.12 -15.90 -9.47
C SER A 4 -3.31 -15.90 -8.51
N LEU A 5 -3.99 -14.76 -8.33
CA LEU A 5 -5.19 -14.71 -7.49
C LEU A 5 -6.36 -15.50 -8.12
N LYS A 6 -6.54 -15.39 -9.44
CA LYS A 6 -7.53 -16.19 -10.17
C LYS A 6 -7.29 -17.69 -10.07
N GLU A 7 -6.03 -18.12 -10.21
CA GLU A 7 -5.65 -19.54 -10.07
C GLU A 7 -5.95 -20.09 -8.68
N LEU A 8 -5.98 -19.24 -7.65
CA LEU A 8 -6.35 -19.58 -6.27
C LEU A 8 -7.85 -19.44 -5.99
N GLY A 9 -8.69 -19.20 -7.01
CA GLY A 9 -10.14 -19.09 -6.88
C GLY A 9 -10.65 -17.72 -6.43
N ILE A 10 -9.80 -16.69 -6.42
CA ILE A 10 -10.20 -15.31 -6.11
C ILE A 10 -10.56 -14.62 -7.43
N GLU A 11 -11.86 -14.52 -7.70
CA GLU A 11 -12.36 -13.96 -8.97
C GLU A 11 -12.15 -12.44 -9.06
N ASP A 12 -12.39 -11.74 -7.95
CA ASP A 12 -12.12 -10.31 -7.79
C ASP A 12 -11.95 -9.95 -6.31
N TYR A 13 -11.54 -8.71 -6.05
CA TYR A 13 -11.41 -8.19 -4.69
C TYR A 13 -11.72 -6.70 -4.62
N THR A 14 -12.01 -6.24 -3.41
CA THR A 14 -12.23 -4.82 -3.10
C THR A 14 -11.27 -4.35 -2.03
N ARG A 15 -10.93 -3.05 -2.07
CA ARG A 15 -10.14 -2.41 -1.03
C ARG A 15 -11.03 -2.16 0.18
N GLN A 16 -10.84 -2.92 1.24
CA GLN A 16 -11.63 -2.77 2.47
C GLN A 16 -11.17 -1.56 3.28
N SER A 17 -9.86 -1.35 3.40
CA SER A 17 -9.32 -0.22 4.14
C SER A 17 -7.96 0.21 3.59
N THR A 18 -7.64 1.49 3.76
CA THR A 18 -6.29 2.01 3.57
C THR A 18 -6.01 3.07 4.63
N THR A 19 -4.91 2.90 5.34
CA THR A 19 -4.37 3.88 6.27
C THR A 19 -3.08 4.44 5.69
N VAL A 20 -2.95 5.76 5.69
CA VAL A 20 -1.73 6.45 5.24
C VAL A 20 -1.14 7.20 6.42
N THR A 21 0.13 6.94 6.73
CA THR A 21 0.89 7.64 7.76
C THR A 21 2.17 8.23 7.17
N ALA A 22 2.72 9.24 7.83
CA ALA A 22 4.03 9.79 7.51
C ALA A 22 5.00 9.44 8.64
N GLN A 23 6.20 8.99 8.29
CA GLN A 23 7.24 8.56 9.24
C GLN A 23 8.61 9.04 8.77
N LEU A 24 9.57 9.21 9.69
CA LEU A 24 10.97 9.35 9.30
C LEU A 24 11.46 8.04 8.66
N ALA A 25 12.26 8.17 7.60
CA ALA A 25 12.88 7.06 6.91
C ALA A 25 13.87 6.33 7.84
N ASP A 26 13.75 5.01 7.92
CA ASP A 26 14.76 4.17 8.58
C ASP A 26 15.89 3.80 7.61
N SER A 27 16.90 3.07 8.08
CA SER A 27 18.07 2.74 7.26
C SER A 27 17.73 1.91 6.01
N GLU A 28 16.70 1.07 6.09
CA GLU A 28 16.25 0.25 4.96
C GLU A 28 15.55 1.12 3.92
N ASP A 29 14.71 2.07 4.36
CA ASP A 29 14.11 3.08 3.48
C ASP A 29 15.19 3.89 2.75
N LEU A 30 16.22 4.35 3.47
CA LEU A 30 17.30 5.16 2.89
C LEU A 30 18.02 4.42 1.76
N ASP A 31 18.31 3.13 1.96
CA ASP A 31 19.03 2.31 0.99
C ASP A 31 18.16 1.93 -0.22
N ILE A 32 17.00 1.33 0.03
CA ILE A 32 16.11 0.82 -1.02
C ILE A 32 15.54 1.96 -1.86
N LEU A 33 15.07 3.04 -1.21
CA LEU A 33 14.45 4.18 -1.90
C LEU A 33 15.47 5.26 -2.29
N ARG A 34 16.75 5.09 -1.92
CA ARG A 34 17.86 6.01 -2.20
C ARG A 34 17.54 7.43 -1.71
N LEU A 35 17.31 7.55 -0.42
CA LEU A 35 16.91 8.80 0.24
C LEU A 35 18.06 9.39 1.02
N SER A 36 18.00 10.70 1.23
CA SER A 36 18.90 11.39 2.15
C SER A 36 18.49 11.14 3.61
N PRO A 37 19.44 11.08 4.56
CA PRO A 37 19.12 11.01 5.98
C PRO A 37 18.15 12.12 6.41
N GLY A 38 17.18 11.76 7.25
CA GLY A 38 16.13 12.68 7.70
C GLY A 38 14.96 12.83 6.73
N ALA A 39 14.95 12.11 5.60
CA ALA A 39 13.79 12.05 4.72
C ALA A 39 12.54 11.50 5.42
N VAL A 40 11.38 11.89 4.93
CA VAL A 40 10.08 11.34 5.34
C VAL A 40 9.60 10.36 4.29
N VAL A 41 9.03 9.24 4.75
CA VAL A 41 8.31 8.28 3.91
C VAL A 41 6.82 8.31 4.25
N LEU A 42 5.99 8.12 3.23
CA LEU A 42 4.58 7.79 3.41
C LEU A 42 4.47 6.27 3.50
N VAL A 43 3.85 5.77 4.57
CA VAL A 43 3.58 4.35 4.75
C VAL A 43 2.09 4.13 4.52
N THR A 44 1.75 3.26 3.58
CA THR A 44 0.37 2.86 3.33
C THR A 44 0.16 1.43 3.77
N GLU A 45 -0.79 1.22 4.67
CA GLU A 45 -1.26 -0.10 5.08
C GLU A 45 -2.67 -0.32 4.54
N ALA A 46 -2.89 -1.44 3.85
CA ALA A 46 -4.15 -1.73 3.22
C ALA A 46 -4.57 -3.18 3.41
N VAL A 47 -5.88 -3.39 3.50
CA VAL A 47 -6.51 -4.71 3.48
C VAL A 47 -7.40 -4.81 2.26
N ASP A 48 -7.15 -5.83 1.44
CA ASP A 48 -8.02 -6.22 0.34
C ASP A 48 -8.82 -7.46 0.76
N ALA A 49 -10.10 -7.47 0.41
CA ALA A 49 -11.02 -8.56 0.72
C ALA A 49 -11.68 -9.09 -0.57
N ASP A 50 -11.96 -10.39 -0.61
CA ASP A 50 -12.71 -10.98 -1.72
C ASP A 50 -14.16 -10.47 -1.77
N MET A 51 -14.93 -10.94 -2.76
CA MET A 51 -16.32 -10.53 -2.95
C MET A 51 -17.27 -10.98 -1.82
N ALA A 52 -16.86 -11.92 -0.97
CA ALA A 52 -17.59 -12.32 0.23
C ALA A 52 -17.12 -11.55 1.49
N GLY A 53 -16.17 -10.62 1.34
CA GLY A 53 -15.64 -9.78 2.41
C GLY A 53 -14.56 -10.48 3.25
N TRP A 54 -14.07 -11.65 2.85
CA TRP A 54 -12.97 -12.31 3.54
C TRP A 54 -11.65 -11.63 3.19
N PRO A 55 -10.84 -11.21 4.19
CA PRO A 55 -9.54 -10.61 3.92
C PRO A 55 -8.62 -11.59 3.19
N ILE A 56 -8.04 -11.15 2.06
CA ILE A 56 -7.17 -11.98 1.22
C ILE A 56 -5.75 -11.42 1.11
N GLN A 57 -5.54 -10.12 1.32
CA GLN A 57 -4.22 -9.51 1.25
C GLN A 57 -4.06 -8.40 2.28
N PHE A 58 -2.88 -8.37 2.91
CA PHE A 58 -2.38 -7.23 3.65
C PHE A 58 -1.20 -6.63 2.89
N LEU A 59 -1.27 -5.33 2.61
CA LEU A 59 -0.24 -4.61 1.87
C LEU A 59 0.36 -3.54 2.77
N ARG A 60 1.68 -3.50 2.83
CA ARG A 60 2.43 -2.39 3.42
C ARG A 60 3.41 -1.86 2.39
N THR A 61 3.17 -0.63 1.94
CA THR A 61 4.02 0.03 0.93
C THR A 61 4.62 1.29 1.52
N ARG A 62 5.86 1.59 1.14
CA ARG A 62 6.59 2.79 1.59
C ARG A 62 6.93 3.63 0.36
N PHE A 63 6.58 4.91 0.40
CA PHE A 63 6.83 5.87 -0.67
C PHE A 63 7.70 7.00 -0.17
N SER A 64 8.59 7.49 -1.04
CA SER A 64 9.35 8.71 -0.82
C SER A 64 8.41 9.93 -0.82
N ALA A 65 8.27 10.62 0.31
CA ALA A 65 7.26 11.70 0.45
C ALA A 65 7.59 12.95 -0.39
N ASP A 66 8.84 13.12 -0.79
CA ASP A 66 9.33 14.19 -1.67
C ASP A 66 9.11 13.90 -3.16
N ARG A 67 8.85 12.64 -3.54
CA ARG A 67 8.72 12.21 -4.96
C ARG A 67 7.33 11.75 -5.33
N VAL A 68 6.45 11.48 -4.36
CA VAL A 68 5.14 10.86 -4.59
C VAL A 68 4.02 11.70 -3.98
N GLU A 69 2.97 11.94 -4.77
CA GLU A 69 1.69 12.46 -4.30
C GLU A 69 0.66 11.32 -4.25
N LEU A 70 -0.07 11.19 -3.14
CA LEU A 70 -1.23 10.30 -3.03
C LEU A 70 -2.51 11.13 -3.04
N ARG A 71 -3.35 10.92 -4.06
CA ARG A 71 -4.67 11.57 -4.18
C ARG A 71 -5.75 10.60 -3.74
N ILE A 72 -6.54 10.99 -2.74
CA ILE A 72 -7.68 10.21 -2.28
C ILE A 72 -8.94 10.79 -2.93
N GLY A 73 -9.59 9.98 -3.78
CA GLY A 73 -10.92 10.29 -4.29
C GLY A 73 -12.00 9.95 -3.27
N GLN A 74 -13.06 10.75 -3.23
CA GLN A 74 -14.31 10.29 -2.63
C GLN A 74 -14.95 9.29 -3.60
N GLY A 75 -15.37 8.13 -3.11
CA GLY A 75 -16.16 7.19 -3.91
C GLY A 75 -17.44 7.88 -4.40
N ALA A 76 -17.85 7.59 -5.63
CA ALA A 76 -19.13 8.05 -6.19
C ALA A 76 -20.32 7.52 -5.38
#